data_AF-A0AAW4KXG0-F1
#
_entry.id   AF-A0AAW4KXG0-F1
#
_cell.length_a   1.000
_cell.length_b   1.000
_cell.length_c   1.000
_cell.angle_alpha   90.00
_cell.angle_beta   90.00
_cell.angle_gamma   90.00
#
_symmetry.space_group_name_H-M   'P 1'
#
loop_
_entity.id
_entity.type
_entity.pdbx_description
1 polymer ?
#
loop_
_entity_poly.entity_id
_entity_poly.type
_entity_poly.pdbx_seq_one_letter_code
_entity_poly.pdbx_strand_id
1 'polypeptide(L)'
;SGNDLGMIAIIGIILLIGIVKKNAIMMIDFALDAERNQGLDPQTAIYQAALLRFRPILMTTLAALFGAVPLMLASGSGAELRQPLGLVMVG
;
A
#
# COMPACT_ATOMS: atom_id res chain seq x y z
N SER A 1 12.71 -21.56 -10.72
CA SER A 1 11.99 -21.83 -9.47
C SER A 1 12.96 -21.64 -8.33
N GLY A 2 12.83 -20.54 -7.60
CA GLY A 2 13.80 -20.15 -6.57
C GLY A 2 14.16 -18.67 -6.71
N ASN A 3 13.16 -17.80 -6.68
CA ASN A 3 13.45 -16.43 -6.25
C ASN A 3 13.64 -16.57 -4.74
N ASP A 4 14.88 -16.83 -4.31
CA ASP A 4 15.21 -16.88 -2.90
C ASP A 4 14.57 -15.66 -2.26
N LEU A 5 13.84 -15.88 -1.16
CA LEU A 5 13.23 -14.83 -0.38
C LEU A 5 14.38 -14.07 0.32
N GLY A 6 15.20 -13.38 -0.47
CA GLY A 6 16.39 -12.71 -0.03
C GLY A 6 16.02 -11.54 0.88
N MET A 7 17.00 -11.04 1.63
CA MET A 7 16.86 -9.93 2.56
C MET A 7 16.06 -8.74 1.99
N ILE A 8 16.16 -8.50 0.68
CA ILE A 8 15.44 -7.45 -0.04
C ILE A 8 13.92 -7.71 -0.11
N ALA A 9 13.49 -8.94 -0.35
CA ALA A 9 12.07 -9.30 -0.36
C ALA A 9 11.45 -9.12 1.03
N ILE A 10 12.20 -9.48 2.08
CA ILE A 10 11.78 -9.30 3.49
C ILE A 10 11.66 -7.81 3.83
N ILE A 11 12.64 -6.99 3.46
CA ILE A 11 12.58 -5.52 3.63
C ILE A 11 11.35 -4.96 2.91
N GLY A 12 11.09 -5.43 1.69
CA GLY A 12 9.92 -5.03 0.92
C GLY A 12 8.60 -5.34 1.63
N ILE A 13 8.44 -6.57 2.15
CA ILE A 13 7.26 -6.98 2.92
C ILE A 13 7.07 -6.10 4.16
N ILE A 14 8.14 -5.80 4.89
CA ILE A 14 8.08 -4.92 6.08
C ILE A 14 7.60 -3.52 5.71
N LEU A 15 8.12 -2.95 4.61
CA LEU A 15 7.70 -1.64 4.12
C LEU A 15 6.22 -1.64 3.69
N LEU A 16 5.76 -2.68 3.00
CA LEU A 16 4.36 -2.84 2.62
C LEU A 16 3.44 -2.92 3.83
N ILE A 17 3.80 -3.70 4.85
CA ILE A 17 3.04 -3.77 6.10
C ILE A 17 2.88 -2.37 6.70
N GLY A 18 3.93 -1.54 6.68
CA GLY A 18 3.87 -0.16 7.13
C GLY A 18 2.89 0.72 6.34
N ILE A 19 2.93 0.62 5.00
CA ILE A 19 2.05 1.39 4.11
C ILE A 19 0.58 0.98 4.30
N VAL A 20 0.30 -0.33 4.25
CA VAL A 20 -1.05 -0.88 4.42
C VAL A 20 -1.58 -0.54 5.81
N LYS A 21 -0.79 -0.76 6.86
CA LYS A 21 -1.17 -0.43 8.25
C LYS A 21 -1.44 1.06 8.42
N LYS A 22 -0.61 1.95 7.86
CA LYS A 22 -0.84 3.41 7.95
C LYS A 22 -2.15 3.80 7.28
N ASN A 23 -2.46 3.26 6.11
CA ASN A 23 -3.71 3.52 5.40
C ASN A 23 -4.93 3.00 6.18
N ALA A 24 -4.82 1.83 6.81
CA ALA A 24 -5.87 1.25 7.65
C ALA A 24 -6.11 2.04 8.95
N ILE A 25 -5.04 2.39 9.67
CA ILE A 25 -5.14 3.20 10.91
C ILE A 25 -5.82 4.52 10.60
N MET A 26 -5.39 5.22 9.54
CA MET A 26 -6.00 6.49 9.15
C MET A 26 -7.48 6.38 8.76
N MET A 27 -7.93 5.23 8.24
CA MET A 27 -9.33 4.99 7.91
C MET A 27 -10.16 4.73 9.18
N ILE A 28 -9.64 3.92 10.09
CA ILE A 28 -10.30 3.62 11.38
C ILE A 28 -10.34 4.85 12.28
N ASP A 29 -9.26 5.64 12.35
CA ASP A 29 -9.24 6.89 13.10
C ASP A 29 -10.33 7.86 12.58
N PHE A 30 -10.49 7.98 11.27
CA PHE A 30 -11.53 8.83 10.70
C PHE A 30 -12.95 8.30 10.99
N ALA A 31 -13.14 6.99 10.92
CA ALA A 31 -14.43 6.36 11.24
C ALA A 31 -14.78 6.53 12.73
N LEU A 32 -13.82 6.33 13.64
CA LEU A 32 -14.00 6.54 15.08
C LEU A 32 -14.25 8.01 15.42
N ASP A 33 -13.58 8.93 14.73
CA ASP A 33 -13.81 10.37 14.90
C ASP A 33 -15.22 10.77 14.44
N ALA A 34 -15.67 10.24 13.31
CA ALA A 34 -17.03 10.43 12.80
C ALA A 34 -18.10 9.82 13.73
N GLU A 35 -17.87 8.65 14.30
CA GLU A 35 -18.77 8.03 15.28
C GLU A 35 -18.86 8.84 16.58
N ARG A 36 -17.71 9.27 17.12
CA ARG A 36 -17.63 9.95 18.43
C ARG A 36 -18.02 11.42 18.39
N ASN A 37 -17.56 12.18 17.38
CA ASN A 37 -17.78 13.62 17.31
C ASN A 37 -19.04 13.99 16.53
N GLN A 38 -19.45 13.16 15.56
CA GLN A 38 -20.61 13.44 14.70
C GLN A 38 -21.81 12.54 15.02
N GLY A 39 -21.65 11.54 15.90
CA GLY A 39 -22.72 10.62 16.29
C GLY A 39 -23.19 9.72 15.15
N LEU A 40 -22.35 9.52 14.12
CA LEU A 40 -22.70 8.73 12.95
C LEU A 40 -22.70 7.23 13.29
N ASP A 41 -23.65 6.50 12.70
CA ASP A 41 -23.66 5.04 12.78
C ASP A 41 -22.36 4.45 12.18
N PRO A 42 -21.78 3.40 12.77
CA PRO A 42 -20.50 2.83 12.33
C PRO A 42 -20.44 2.50 10.83
N GLN A 43 -21.56 2.06 10.24
CA GLN A 43 -21.62 1.75 8.80
C GLN A 43 -21.48 3.01 7.94
N THR A 44 -22.08 4.11 8.38
CA THR A 44 -22.00 5.39 7.67
C THR A 44 -20.62 6.03 7.84
N ALA A 45 -20.06 5.93 9.04
CA ALA A 45 -18.74 6.47 9.37
C ALA A 45 -17.62 5.81 8.54
N ILE A 46 -17.61 4.48 8.42
CA ILE A 46 -16.59 3.77 7.62
C ILE A 46 -16.74 4.03 6.13
N TYR A 47 -17.98 4.16 5.63
CA TYR A 47 -18.24 4.49 4.23
C TYR A 47 -17.71 5.87 3.87
N GLN A 48 -17.94 6.86 4.73
CA GLN A 48 -17.44 8.21 4.54
C GLN A 48 -15.91 8.28 4.65
N ALA A 49 -15.32 7.54 5.60
CA ALA A 49 -13.87 7.38 5.71
C ALA A 49 -13.26 6.78 4.43
N ALA A 50 -13.90 5.74 3.87
CA ALA A 50 -13.47 5.10 2.64
C ALA A 50 -13.46 6.06 1.44
N LEU A 51 -14.51 6.87 1.28
CA LEU A 51 -14.59 7.85 0.18
C LEU A 51 -13.50 8.93 0.27
N LEU A 52 -13.22 9.44 1.47
CA LEU A 52 -12.19 10.47 1.67
C LEU A 52 -10.77 9.92 1.44
N ARG A 53 -10.55 8.63 1.72
CA ARG A 53 -9.24 7.98 1.55
C ARG A 53 -9.06 7.32 0.19
N PHE A 54 -10.12 7.11 -0.58
CA PHE A 54 -10.06 6.50 -1.91
C PHE A 54 -9.07 7.23 -2.84
N ARG A 55 -9.15 8.57 -2.89
CA ARG A 55 -8.23 9.41 -3.69
C ARG A 55 -6.77 9.25 -3.27
N PRO A 56 -6.41 9.44 -1.98
CA PRO A 56 -5.04 9.19 -1.49
C PRO A 56 -4.53 7.77 -1.73
N ILE A 57 -5.35 6.74 -1.47
CA ILE A 57 -4.94 5.34 -1.63
C ILE A 57 -4.61 5.07 -3.10
N LEU A 58 -5.51 5.45 -4.02
CA LEU A 58 -5.26 5.30 -5.45
C LEU A 58 -4.01 6.07 -5.90
N MET A 59 -3.76 7.27 -5.40
CA MET A 59 -2.56 8.04 -5.75
C MET A 59 -1.28 7.28 -5.37
N THR A 60 -1.23 6.65 -4.19
CA THR A 60 -0.08 5.86 -3.76
C THR A 60 0.08 4.56 -4.55
N THR A 61 -1.01 3.83 -4.78
CA THR A 61 -0.98 2.57 -5.52
C THR A 61 -0.61 2.81 -6.98
N LEU A 62 -1.18 3.82 -7.62
CA LEU A 62 -0.85 4.17 -9.01
C LEU A 62 0.60 4.66 -9.15
N ALA A 63 1.09 5.50 -8.23
CA ALA A 63 2.48 5.94 -8.26
C ALA A 63 3.47 4.77 -8.09
N ALA A 64 3.17 3.84 -7.18
CA ALA A 64 3.95 2.63 -6.97
C ALA A 64 3.92 1.70 -8.20
N LEU A 65 2.74 1.49 -8.79
CA LEU A 65 2.55 0.73 -10.03
C LEU A 65 3.38 1.34 -11.17
N PHE A 66 3.22 2.64 -11.46
CA PHE A 66 3.93 3.31 -12.55
C PHE A 66 5.45 3.35 -12.31
N GLY A 67 5.92 3.44 -11.06
CA GLY A 67 7.34 3.35 -10.72
C GLY A 67 7.90 1.93 -10.81
N ALA A 68 7.08 0.91 -10.58
CA ALA A 68 7.47 -0.49 -10.64
C ALA A 68 7.48 -1.07 -12.06
N VAL A 69 6.64 -0.59 -12.98
CA VAL A 69 6.60 -1.02 -14.39
C VAL A 69 8.00 -1.02 -15.07
N PRO A 70 8.79 0.08 -15.04
CA PRO A 70 10.12 0.09 -15.64
C PRO A 70 11.12 -0.80 -14.89
N LEU A 71 10.94 -1.01 -13.57
CA LEU A 71 11.79 -1.90 -12.78
C LEU A 71 11.52 -3.38 -13.08
N MET A 72 10.27 -3.73 -13.40
CA MET A 72 9.87 -5.10 -13.77
C MET A 72 10.28 -5.46 -15.19
N LEU A 73 10.24 -4.50 -16.12
CA LEU A 73 10.60 -4.69 -17.53
C LEU A 73 12.11 -4.53 -17.81
N ALA A 74 12.88 -3.99 -16.86
CA ALA A 74 14.32 -3.83 -17.01
C ALA A 74 15.06 -5.19 -16.98
N SER A 75 15.47 -5.67 -18.15
CA SER A 75 16.37 -6.82 -18.31
C SER A 75 17.83 -6.34 -18.41
N GLY A 76 18.60 -6.50 -17.34
CA GLY A 76 20.03 -6.10 -17.26
C GLY A 76 20.68 -6.47 -15.93
N SER A 77 21.97 -6.19 -15.74
CA SER A 77 22.67 -6.50 -14.49
C SER A 77 22.04 -5.78 -13.28
N GLY A 78 21.71 -6.53 -12.23
CA GLY A 78 20.94 -6.04 -11.08
C GLY A 78 19.41 -6.20 -11.20
N ALA A 79 18.89 -6.80 -12.27
CA ALA A 79 17.47 -7.13 -12.41
C ALA A 79 16.95 -8.06 -11.30
N GLU A 80 17.79 -8.95 -10.78
CA GLU A 80 17.47 -9.85 -9.67
C GLU A 80 17.16 -9.11 -8.35
N LEU A 81 17.68 -7.89 -8.18
CA LEU A 81 17.40 -7.04 -7.02
C LEU A 81 16.21 -6.09 -7.26
N ARG A 82 15.96 -5.71 -8.53
CA ARG A 82 14.91 -4.75 -8.91
C ARG A 82 13.54 -5.40 -9.07
N GLN A 83 13.48 -6.64 -9.57
CA GLN A 83 12.22 -7.37 -9.73
C GLN A 83 11.48 -7.64 -8.41
N PRO A 84 12.13 -8.12 -7.33
CA PRO A 84 11.44 -8.33 -6.04
C PRO A 84 10.90 -7.02 -5.43
N LEU A 85 11.65 -5.92 -5.56
CA LEU A 85 11.22 -4.60 -5.08
C LEU A 85 10.02 -4.07 -5.85
N GLY A 86 10.00 -4.26 -7.18
CA GLY A 86 8.85 -3.92 -8.01
C GLY A 86 7.62 -4.74 -7.65
N LEU A 87 7.79 -6.06 -7.44
CA LEU A 87 6.69 -6.97 -7.08
C LEU A 87 6.08 -6.64 -5.72
N VAL A 88 6.92 -6.25 -4.76
CA VAL A 88 6.49 -5.71 -3.48
C VAL A 88 5.71 -4.41 -3.68
N MET A 89 6.20 -3.44 -4.45
CA MET A 89 5.47 -2.17 -4.63
C MET A 89 4.12 -2.27 -5.34
N VAL A 90 3.93 -3.32 -6.14
CA VAL A 90 2.69 -3.61 -6.87
C VAL A 90 1.68 -4.42 -6.02
N GLY A 91 2.15 -5.04 -4.93
CA GLY A 91 1.37 -5.92 -4.05
C GLY A 91 0.58 -5.22 -2.94
#